data_AF-A0A9D4GPA3-F1
#
_entry.id   AF-A0A9D4GPA3-F1
#
_cell.length_a   1.000
_cell.length_b   1.000
_cell.length_c   1.000
_cell.angle_alpha   90.00
_cell.angle_beta   90.00
_cell.angle_gamma   90.00
#
_symmetry.space_group_name_H-M   'P 1'
#
loop_
_entity.id
_entity.type
_entity.pdbx_description
1 polymer ?
#
loop_
_entity_poly.entity_id
_entity_poly.type
_entity_poly.pdbx_seq_one_letter_code
_entity_poly.pdbx_strand_id
1 'polypeptide(L)'
;MWQYLLAHAAYHGVRWFPQGNRWKMALLMQFLSGGAVLGQIFVLWYFERVSRYCEQPLLPLEVASVILSIFTLGFTVVFCVLIPVTRAIKIVFHIFGVGCFVIGVWQIYSVVMSYETCSVTTPELYFLSQISAIMSGVAILVVVVMLPFWLLNACKRGIVLDPYSRTGICYEPAKCCTCLWHI
;
A
#
# COMPACT_ATOMS: atom_id res chain seq x y z
N MET A 1 0.44 2.82 -5.71
CA MET A 1 1.41 1.97 -4.99
C MET A 1 1.24 1.99 -3.48
N TRP A 2 0.92 3.15 -2.93
CA TRP A 2 0.69 3.30 -1.49
C TRP A 2 -0.47 2.41 -0.97
N GLN A 3 -1.47 2.12 -1.81
CA GLN A 3 -2.59 1.22 -1.50
C GLN A 3 -2.11 -0.20 -1.18
N TYR A 4 -1.19 -0.74 -1.99
CA TYR A 4 -0.55 -2.03 -1.76
C TYR A 4 0.27 -2.02 -0.47
N LEU A 5 1.08 -0.98 -0.27
CA LEU A 5 1.92 -0.86 0.93
C LEU A 5 1.07 -0.77 2.21
N LEU A 6 -0.07 -0.08 2.18
CA LEU A 6 -0.97 0.05 3.32
C LEU A 6 -1.56 -1.31 3.73
N ALA A 7 -2.04 -2.10 2.77
CA ALA A 7 -2.52 -3.46 3.03
C ALA A 7 -1.38 -4.39 3.50
N HIS A 8 -0.19 -4.27 2.92
CA HIS A 8 1.00 -5.00 3.37
C HIS A 8 1.38 -4.63 4.80
N ALA A 9 1.34 -3.35 5.16
CA ALA A 9 1.58 -2.86 6.51
C ALA A 9 0.52 -3.37 7.50
N ALA A 10 -0.74 -3.44 7.11
CA ALA A 10 -1.79 -4.04 7.94
C ALA A 10 -1.53 -5.54 8.19
N TYR A 11 -1.09 -6.29 7.17
CA TYR A 11 -0.73 -7.70 7.29
C TYR A 11 0.38 -7.92 8.31
N HIS A 12 1.49 -7.18 8.22
CA HIS A 12 2.61 -7.33 9.17
C HIS A 12 2.30 -6.70 10.53
N GLY A 13 1.69 -5.51 10.56
CA GLY A 13 1.39 -4.76 11.77
C GLY A 13 0.53 -5.53 12.76
N VAL A 14 -0.59 -6.13 12.32
CA VAL A 14 -1.44 -6.95 13.21
C VAL A 14 -0.69 -8.17 13.76
N ARG A 15 0.26 -8.72 13.00
CA ARG A 15 1.02 -9.91 13.39
C ARG A 15 2.12 -9.59 14.40
N TRP A 16 2.69 -8.38 14.34
CA TRP A 16 3.68 -7.88 15.29
C TRP A 16 3.11 -7.68 16.70
N PHE A 17 1.80 -7.43 16.85
CA PHE A 17 1.19 -7.24 18.16
C PHE A 17 0.79 -8.56 18.86
N PRO A 18 0.86 -8.60 20.21
CA PRO A 18 0.37 -9.71 21.03
C PRO A 18 -1.11 -9.99 20.78
N GLN A 19 -1.54 -11.26 20.86
CA GLN A 19 -2.91 -11.69 20.47
C GLN A 19 -4.02 -10.88 21.12
N GLY A 20 -3.92 -10.57 22.42
CA GLY A 20 -4.91 -9.77 23.14
C GLY A 20 -5.08 -8.33 22.65
N ASN A 21 -4.06 -7.77 21.99
CA ASN A 21 -4.07 -6.39 21.47
C ASN A 21 -4.26 -6.30 19.95
N ARG A 22 -4.37 -7.42 19.23
CA ARG A 22 -4.48 -7.43 17.76
C ARG A 22 -5.70 -6.70 17.23
N TRP A 23 -6.82 -6.78 17.94
CA TRP A 23 -8.05 -6.11 17.55
C TRP A 23 -7.90 -4.58 17.55
N LYS A 24 -7.10 -4.01 18.46
CA LYS A 24 -6.80 -2.57 18.50
C LYS A 24 -6.03 -2.14 17.25
N MET A 25 -5.05 -2.95 16.87
CA MET A 25 -4.26 -2.70 15.65
C MET A 25 -5.09 -2.88 14.38
N ALA A 26 -5.97 -3.88 14.35
CA ALA A 26 -6.93 -4.05 13.27
C ALA A 26 -7.85 -2.83 13.14
N LEU A 27 -8.42 -2.35 14.24
CA LEU A 27 -9.27 -1.15 14.27
C LEU A 27 -8.52 0.08 13.74
N LEU A 28 -7.29 0.30 14.19
CA LEU A 28 -6.45 1.40 13.70
C LEU A 28 -6.21 1.31 12.19
N MET A 29 -5.87 0.12 11.68
CA MET A 29 -5.64 -0.08 10.25
C MET A 29 -6.91 0.11 9.41
N GLN A 30 -8.08 -0.26 9.94
CA GLN A 30 -9.36 0.03 9.30
C GLN A 30 -9.69 1.51 9.30
N PHE A 31 -9.43 2.22 10.40
CA PHE A 31 -9.63 3.66 10.46
C PHE A 31 -8.74 4.40 9.46
N LEU A 32 -7.45 4.04 9.38
CA LEU A 32 -6.52 4.63 8.42
C LEU A 32 -6.93 4.35 6.96
N SER A 33 -7.26 3.11 6.64
CA SER A 33 -7.65 2.72 5.27
C SER A 33 -8.98 3.33 4.87
N GLY A 34 -9.97 3.30 5.77
CA GLY A 34 -11.28 3.90 5.56
C GLY A 34 -11.22 5.42 5.43
N GLY A 35 -10.43 6.08 6.30
CA GLY A 35 -10.19 7.52 6.22
C GLY A 35 -9.57 7.94 4.89
N ALA A 36 -8.60 7.18 4.38
CA ALA A 36 -7.99 7.44 3.07
C ALA A 36 -9.02 7.32 1.93
N VAL A 37 -9.83 6.26 1.92
CA VAL A 37 -10.90 6.07 0.92
C VAL A 37 -11.93 7.20 0.98
N LEU A 38 -12.43 7.52 2.18
CA LEU A 38 -13.44 8.56 2.38
C LEU A 38 -12.91 9.95 1.98
N GLY A 39 -11.65 10.25 2.28
CA GLY A 39 -11.00 11.49 1.86
C GLY A 39 -10.98 11.64 0.33
N GLN A 40 -10.61 10.57 -0.38
CA GLN A 40 -10.61 10.59 -1.86
C GLN A 40 -12.04 10.75 -2.43
N ILE A 41 -13.01 9.99 -1.90
CA ILE A 41 -14.41 10.07 -2.35
C ILE A 41 -14.99 11.47 -2.11
N PHE A 42 -14.70 12.07 -0.95
CA PHE A 42 -15.18 13.41 -0.60
C PHE A 42 -14.72 14.45 -1.60
N VAL A 43 -13.43 14.43 -1.96
CA VAL A 43 -12.86 15.36 -2.95
C VAL A 43 -13.49 15.13 -4.33
N LEU A 44 -13.66 13.88 -4.77
CA LEU A 44 -14.29 13.57 -6.06
C LEU A 44 -15.76 14.02 -6.12
N TRP A 45 -16.53 13.78 -5.05
CA TRP A 45 -17.93 14.19 -4.97
C TRP A 45 -18.10 15.71 -4.97
N TYR A 46 -17.18 16.43 -4.30
CA TYR A 46 -17.16 17.89 -4.33
C TYR A 46 -16.85 18.43 -5.74
N PHE A 47 -15.99 17.74 -6.49
CA PHE A 47 -15.44 18.20 -7.77
C PHE A 47 -16.33 17.93 -9.00
N GLU A 48 -17.35 17.06 -8.90
CA GLU A 48 -18.34 16.80 -9.97
C GLU A 48 -19.01 18.09 -10.51
N ARG A 49 -18.94 19.21 -9.77
CA ARG A 49 -19.57 20.48 -10.15
C ARG A 49 -18.67 21.44 -10.93
N VAL A 50 -17.37 21.15 -11.09
CA VAL A 50 -16.39 22.11 -11.61
C VAL A 50 -15.43 21.46 -12.61
N SER A 51 -15.96 20.95 -13.73
CA SER A 51 -15.10 20.42 -14.81
C SER A 51 -14.36 21.57 -15.51
N ARG A 52 -13.12 21.87 -15.09
CA ARG A 52 -12.20 22.73 -15.83
C ARG A 52 -11.12 21.88 -16.50
N TYR A 53 -10.70 22.33 -17.68
CA TYR A 53 -9.86 21.60 -18.63
C TYR A 53 -8.46 21.35 -18.06
N CYS A 54 -8.10 20.08 -17.87
CA CYS A 54 -6.73 19.63 -17.64
C CYS A 54 -6.43 18.61 -18.75
N GLU A 55 -5.33 18.78 -19.49
CA GLU A 55 -5.00 17.89 -20.62
C GLU A 55 -4.61 16.48 -20.15
N GLN A 56 -4.10 16.37 -18.93
CA GLN A 56 -3.69 15.10 -18.35
C GLN A 56 -4.87 14.39 -17.67
N PRO A 57 -4.88 13.04 -17.67
CA PRO A 57 -6.00 12.26 -17.16
C PRO A 57 -6.00 12.14 -15.62
N LEU A 58 -5.88 13.26 -14.90
CA LEU A 58 -5.85 13.27 -13.42
C LEU A 58 -7.11 12.66 -12.80
N LEU A 59 -8.28 13.04 -13.30
CA LEU A 59 -9.56 12.54 -12.79
C LEU A 59 -9.73 11.02 -12.99
N PRO A 60 -9.55 10.46 -14.21
CA PRO A 60 -9.58 9.01 -14.40
C PRO A 60 -8.59 8.24 -13.52
N LEU A 61 -7.38 8.77 -13.31
CA LEU A 61 -6.36 8.15 -12.46
C LEU A 61 -6.75 8.17 -10.99
N GLU A 62 -7.35 9.26 -10.51
CA GLU A 62 -7.87 9.32 -9.15
C GLU A 62 -9.07 8.38 -8.95
N VAL A 63 -9.96 8.25 -9.93
CA VAL A 63 -11.04 7.26 -9.89
C VAL A 63 -10.46 5.84 -9.80
N ALA A 64 -9.45 5.52 -10.61
CA ALA A 64 -8.76 4.24 -10.52
C ALA A 64 -8.08 4.04 -9.16
N SER A 65 -7.46 5.10 -8.61
CA SER A 65 -6.85 5.11 -7.28
C SER A 65 -7.87 4.80 -6.19
N VAL A 66 -9.08 5.37 -6.25
CA VAL A 66 -10.18 5.08 -5.32
C VAL A 66 -10.62 3.62 -5.39
N ILE A 67 -10.78 3.08 -6.61
CA ILE A 67 -11.12 1.66 -6.79
C ILE A 67 -10.06 0.77 -6.13
N LEU A 68 -8.77 1.07 -6.33
CA LEU A 68 -7.69 0.35 -5.67
C LEU A 68 -7.72 0.51 -4.14
N SER A 69 -8.07 1.69 -3.63
CA SER A 69 -8.21 1.92 -2.18
C SER A 69 -9.37 1.11 -1.57
N ILE A 70 -10.47 0.90 -2.30
CA ILE A 70 -11.57 0.02 -1.89
C ILE A 70 -11.08 -1.43 -1.80
N PHE A 71 -10.31 -1.90 -2.79
CA PHE A 71 -9.68 -3.22 -2.70
C PHE A 71 -8.71 -3.32 -1.51
N THR A 72 -7.92 -2.28 -1.23
CA THR A 72 -7.06 -2.21 -0.05
C THR A 72 -7.84 -2.35 1.24
N LEU A 73 -8.99 -1.71 1.38
CA LEU A 73 -9.88 -1.89 2.53
C LEU A 73 -10.30 -3.36 2.69
N GLY A 74 -10.68 -4.01 1.59
CA GLY A 74 -11.00 -5.44 1.59
C GLY A 74 -9.82 -6.31 2.04
N PHE A 75 -8.62 -6.07 1.48
CA PHE A 75 -7.41 -6.79 1.86
C PHE A 75 -7.01 -6.56 3.31
N THR A 76 -7.13 -5.33 3.83
CA THR A 76 -6.78 -5.05 5.23
C THR A 76 -7.70 -5.82 6.17
N VAL A 77 -9.01 -5.88 5.89
CA VAL A 77 -9.96 -6.71 6.66
C VAL A 77 -9.55 -8.18 6.61
N VAL A 78 -9.34 -8.72 5.41
CA VAL A 78 -8.94 -10.13 5.23
C VAL A 78 -7.65 -10.43 5.99
N PHE A 79 -6.64 -9.56 5.91
CA PHE A 79 -5.35 -9.78 6.58
C PHE A 79 -5.39 -9.61 8.10
N CYS A 80 -6.32 -8.81 8.62
CA CYS A 80 -6.55 -8.64 10.04
C CYS A 80 -7.28 -9.85 10.66
N VAL A 81 -8.26 -10.41 9.93
CA VAL A 81 -9.14 -11.47 10.45
C VAL A 81 -8.59 -12.87 10.15
N LEU A 82 -8.04 -13.09 8.95
CA LEU A 82 -7.65 -14.42 8.50
C LEU A 82 -6.24 -14.79 8.98
N ILE A 83 -6.16 -15.75 9.90
CA ILE A 83 -4.91 -16.29 10.42
C ILE A 83 -5.03 -17.83 10.46
N PRO A 84 -4.28 -18.59 9.64
CA PRO A 84 -3.31 -18.16 8.63
C PRO A 84 -3.94 -17.70 7.30
N VAL A 85 -3.25 -16.83 6.55
CA VAL A 85 -3.70 -16.39 5.22
C VAL A 85 -3.35 -17.44 4.17
N THR A 86 -4.34 -17.85 3.36
CA THR A 86 -4.17 -18.87 2.32
C THR A 86 -3.25 -18.38 1.19
N ARG A 87 -2.59 -19.33 0.50
CA ARG A 87 -1.70 -19.03 -0.63
C ARG A 87 -2.43 -18.31 -1.76
N ALA A 88 -3.68 -18.68 -2.04
CA ALA A 88 -4.49 -18.06 -3.08
C ALA A 88 -4.65 -16.54 -2.84
N ILE A 89 -4.98 -16.13 -1.60
CA ILE A 89 -5.14 -14.72 -1.25
C ILE A 89 -3.82 -13.96 -1.42
N LYS A 90 -2.68 -14.56 -1.06
CA LYS A 90 -1.35 -13.94 -1.26
C LYS A 90 -1.05 -13.70 -2.74
N ILE A 91 -1.37 -14.66 -3.61
CA ILE A 91 -1.17 -14.51 -5.07
C ILE A 91 -2.02 -13.34 -5.59
N VAL A 92 -3.32 -13.32 -5.25
CA VAL A 92 -4.22 -12.24 -5.68
C VAL A 92 -3.74 -10.88 -5.15
N PHE A 93 -3.23 -10.84 -3.92
CA PHE A 93 -2.67 -9.62 -3.34
C PHE A 93 -1.44 -9.09 -4.10
N HIS A 94 -0.56 -9.96 -4.58
CA HIS A 94 0.58 -9.52 -5.39
C HIS A 94 0.17 -9.08 -6.80
N ILE A 95 -0.85 -9.71 -7.41
CA ILE A 95 -1.44 -9.22 -8.67
C ILE A 95 -2.03 -7.82 -8.48
N PHE A 96 -2.77 -7.62 -7.38
CA PHE A 96 -3.24 -6.29 -6.97
C PHE A 96 -2.08 -5.30 -6.82
N GLY A 97 -0.97 -5.74 -6.22
CA GLY A 97 0.28 -4.98 -6.18
C GLY A 97 0.74 -4.50 -7.55
N VAL A 98 0.80 -5.36 -8.57
CA VAL A 98 1.17 -4.95 -9.93
C VAL A 98 0.24 -3.86 -10.47
N GLY A 99 -1.08 -3.99 -10.26
CA GLY A 99 -2.04 -2.95 -10.65
C GLY A 99 -1.78 -1.62 -9.96
N CYS A 100 -1.54 -1.64 -8.64
CA CYS A 100 -1.15 -0.45 -7.89
C CYS A 100 0.17 0.16 -8.37
N PHE A 101 1.10 -0.64 -8.92
CA PHE A 101 2.39 -0.18 -9.46
C PHE A 101 2.16 0.66 -10.72
N VAL A 102 1.45 0.07 -11.68
CA VAL A 102 1.13 0.72 -12.96
C VAL A 102 0.40 2.04 -12.72
N ILE A 103 -0.67 2.04 -11.91
CA ILE A 103 -1.41 3.26 -11.59
C ILE A 103 -0.54 4.27 -10.84
N GLY A 104 0.27 3.82 -9.88
CA GLY A 104 1.16 4.71 -9.13
C GLY A 104 2.20 5.42 -10.00
N VAL A 105 2.86 4.69 -10.91
CA VAL A 105 3.83 5.25 -11.85
C VAL A 105 3.15 6.23 -12.82
N TRP A 106 2.00 5.84 -13.38
CA TRP A 106 1.25 6.70 -14.27
C TRP A 106 0.83 7.99 -13.56
N GLN A 107 0.36 7.88 -12.32
CA GLN A 107 -0.06 9.03 -11.54
C GLN A 107 1.10 9.99 -11.22
N ILE A 108 2.28 9.47 -10.89
CA ILE A 108 3.50 10.29 -10.74
C ILE A 108 3.80 11.05 -12.03
N TYR A 109 3.80 10.34 -13.16
CA TYR A 109 4.02 10.96 -14.47
C TYR A 109 3.01 12.07 -14.78
N SER A 110 1.71 11.79 -14.65
CA SER A 110 0.67 12.77 -14.96
C SER A 110 0.73 13.99 -14.06
N VAL A 111 1.03 13.85 -12.76
CA VAL A 111 1.19 15.00 -11.86
C VAL A 111 2.36 15.89 -12.28
N VAL A 112 3.51 15.30 -12.63
CA VAL A 112 4.69 16.04 -13.09
C VAL A 112 4.38 16.83 -14.37
N MET A 113 3.68 16.21 -15.32
CA MET A 113 3.31 16.85 -16.58
C MET A 113 2.20 17.90 -16.45
N SER A 114 1.39 17.86 -15.39
CA SER A 114 0.23 18.75 -15.19
C SER A 114 0.52 20.02 -14.40
N TYR A 115 1.76 20.22 -13.96
CA TYR A 115 2.10 21.23 -12.95
C TYR A 115 1.65 22.63 -13.35
N GLU A 116 1.94 23.07 -14.58
CA GLU A 116 1.70 24.45 -15.02
C GLU A 116 0.21 24.76 -15.23
N THR A 117 -0.55 23.80 -15.75
CA THR A 117 -1.94 24.03 -16.16
C THR A 117 -2.95 23.68 -15.08
N CYS A 118 -2.75 22.58 -14.34
CA CYS A 118 -3.79 22.00 -13.49
C CYS A 118 -3.68 22.40 -12.02
N SER A 119 -2.54 22.96 -11.61
CA SER A 119 -2.37 23.54 -10.26
C SER A 119 -3.22 24.79 -10.04
N VAL A 120 -3.56 25.52 -11.12
CA VAL A 120 -4.37 26.75 -11.06
C VAL A 120 -5.83 26.51 -11.43
N THR A 121 -6.10 25.63 -12.40
CA THR A 121 -7.48 25.41 -12.90
C THR A 121 -8.27 24.44 -12.04
N THR A 122 -7.62 23.41 -11.48
CA THR A 122 -8.24 22.32 -10.70
C THR A 122 -7.38 21.98 -9.46
N PRO A 123 -7.14 22.95 -8.55
CA PRO A 123 -6.15 22.81 -7.49
C PRO A 123 -6.45 21.64 -6.56
N GLU A 124 -7.70 21.40 -6.19
CA GLU A 124 -8.08 20.36 -5.23
C GLU A 124 -7.77 18.95 -5.76
N LEU A 125 -8.13 18.70 -7.03
CA LEU A 125 -7.83 17.43 -7.71
C LEU A 125 -6.33 17.26 -7.92
N TYR A 126 -5.63 18.34 -8.28
CA TYR A 126 -4.18 18.33 -8.46
C TYR A 126 -3.46 18.00 -7.15
N PHE A 127 -3.82 18.64 -6.02
CA PHE A 127 -3.21 18.37 -4.72
C PHE A 127 -3.50 16.95 -4.23
N LEU A 128 -4.73 16.45 -4.40
CA LEU A 128 -5.04 15.06 -4.09
C LEU A 128 -4.18 14.09 -4.91
N SER A 129 -4.09 14.34 -6.22
CA SER A 129 -3.25 13.56 -7.14
C SER A 129 -1.78 13.61 -6.77
N GLN A 130 -1.30 14.78 -6.35
CA GLN A 130 0.07 14.98 -5.91
C GLN A 130 0.37 14.21 -4.63
N ILE A 131 -0.53 14.24 -3.64
CA ILE A 131 -0.39 13.44 -2.41
C ILE A 131 -0.34 11.95 -2.76
N SER A 132 -1.26 11.45 -3.59
CA SER A 132 -1.27 10.05 -4.05
C SER A 132 0.01 9.67 -4.80
N ALA A 133 0.54 10.57 -5.64
CA ALA A 133 1.79 10.39 -6.37
C ALA A 133 3.00 10.31 -5.43
N ILE A 134 3.13 11.24 -4.47
CA ILE A 134 4.22 11.25 -3.49
C ILE A 134 4.19 9.96 -2.66
N MET A 135 3.02 9.61 -2.12
CA MET A 135 2.84 8.37 -1.35
C MET A 135 3.16 7.14 -2.20
N SER A 136 2.77 7.12 -3.48
CA SER A 136 3.14 6.06 -4.40
C SER A 136 4.65 5.99 -4.65
N GLY A 137 5.32 7.12 -4.82
CA GLY A 137 6.77 7.17 -5.02
C GLY A 137 7.54 6.63 -3.82
N VAL A 138 7.16 7.05 -2.61
CA VAL A 138 7.72 6.51 -1.35
C VAL A 138 7.46 5.01 -1.26
N ALA A 139 6.24 4.56 -1.57
CA ALA A 139 5.90 3.14 -1.51
C ALA A 139 6.68 2.29 -2.54
N ILE A 140 6.92 2.81 -3.75
CA ILE A 140 7.76 2.17 -4.76
C ILE A 140 9.19 2.03 -4.23
N LEU A 141 9.75 3.08 -3.64
CA LEU A 141 11.09 3.03 -3.07
C LEU A 141 11.21 1.94 -2.00
N VAL A 142 10.24 1.86 -1.08
CA VAL A 142 10.18 0.80 -0.06
C VAL A 142 10.12 -0.59 -0.71
N VAL A 143 9.28 -0.79 -1.72
CA VAL A 143 9.18 -2.08 -2.42
C VAL A 143 10.46 -2.42 -3.16
N VAL A 144 11.10 -1.47 -3.84
CA VAL A 144 12.38 -1.67 -4.54
C VAL A 144 13.48 -2.10 -3.57
N VAL A 145 13.52 -1.52 -2.37
CA VAL A 145 14.47 -1.91 -1.32
C VAL A 145 14.16 -3.31 -0.79
N MET A 146 12.89 -3.68 -0.61
CA MET A 146 12.49 -4.97 -0.04
C MET A 146 12.52 -6.13 -1.05
N LEU A 147 12.30 -5.86 -2.34
CA LEU A 147 12.17 -6.86 -3.40
C LEU A 147 13.38 -7.79 -3.52
N PRO A 148 14.65 -7.33 -3.46
CA PRO A 148 15.81 -8.21 -3.46
C PRO A 148 15.78 -9.23 -2.32
N PHE A 149 15.39 -8.82 -1.11
CA PHE A 149 15.28 -9.71 0.04
C PHE A 149 14.19 -10.77 -0.18
N TRP A 150 13.05 -10.38 -0.74
CA TRP A 150 11.97 -11.32 -1.09
C TRP A 150 12.38 -12.30 -2.19
N LEU A 151 13.09 -11.85 -3.22
CA LEU A 151 13.59 -12.70 -4.30
C LEU A 151 14.65 -13.68 -3.79
N LEU A 152 15.59 -13.22 -2.95
CA LEU A 152 16.59 -14.08 -2.33
C LEU A 152 15.93 -15.16 -1.46
N ASN A 153 14.91 -14.78 -0.68
CA ASN A 153 14.11 -15.72 0.10
C ASN A 153 13.39 -16.76 -0.78
N ALA A 154 12.84 -16.34 -1.92
CA ALA A 154 12.15 -17.24 -2.84
C ALA A 154 13.11 -18.22 -3.55
N CYS A 155 14.30 -17.75 -3.93
CA CYS A 155 15.27 -18.52 -4.73
C CYS A 155 16.16 -19.44 -3.89
N LYS A 156 16.49 -19.08 -2.64
CA LYS A 156 17.36 -19.87 -1.75
C LYS A 156 16.70 -20.14 -0.41
N ARG A 157 16.25 -21.38 -0.21
CA ARG A 157 15.82 -21.88 1.10
C ARG A 157 17.02 -21.89 2.07
N GLY A 158 16.85 -21.30 3.26
CA GLY A 158 17.88 -21.26 4.32
C GLY A 158 18.60 -19.92 4.51
N ILE A 159 18.33 -18.90 3.67
CA ILE A 159 18.82 -17.52 3.92
C ILE A 159 17.98 -16.82 4.99
N VAL A 160 16.69 -17.12 5.05
CA VAL A 160 15.77 -16.60 6.06
C VAL A 160 15.81 -17.49 7.28
N LEU A 161 15.75 -16.86 8.47
CA LEU A 161 15.81 -17.53 9.77
C LEU A 161 15.01 -18.83 9.76
N ASP A 162 15.70 -19.96 9.79
CA ASP A 162 15.11 -21.24 10.12
C ASP A 162 15.03 -21.33 11.65
N PRO A 163 13.82 -21.34 12.24
CA PRO A 163 13.65 -21.36 13.69
C PRO A 163 14.17 -22.66 14.33
N TYR A 164 14.28 -23.75 13.57
CA TYR A 164 14.81 -25.02 14.07
C TYR A 164 16.34 -25.04 14.10
N SER A 165 16.99 -24.57 13.03
CA SER A 165 18.45 -24.53 12.95
C SER A 165 19.07 -23.26 13.57
N ARG A 166 18.27 -22.23 13.84
CA ARG A 166 18.70 -20.87 14.25
C ARG A 166 19.70 -20.22 13.27
N THR A 167 19.67 -20.59 12.01
CA THR A 167 20.53 -20.02 10.96
C THR A 167 19.72 -19.15 10.00
N GLY A 168 20.35 -18.11 9.45
CA GLY A 168 19.72 -17.21 8.48
C GLY A 168 19.48 -15.81 9.04
N ILE A 169 19.13 -14.89 8.15
CA ILE A 169 18.87 -13.48 8.42
C ILE A 169 17.40 -13.34 8.84
N CYS A 170 17.15 -12.84 10.06
CA CYS A 170 15.81 -12.46 10.49
C CYS A 170 15.49 -11.04 10.02
N TYR A 171 14.55 -10.88 9.09
CA TYR A 171 13.98 -9.57 8.72
C TYR A 171 12.49 -9.44 9.11
N GLU A 172 11.85 -10.50 9.60
CA GLU A 172 10.48 -10.50 10.13
C GLU A 172 10.46 -10.90 11.61
N PRO A 173 9.83 -10.14 12.52
CA PRO A 173 9.71 -10.53 13.92
C PRO A 173 8.86 -11.80 14.06
N ALA A 174 9.51 -12.93 14.32
CA ALA A 174 8.83 -14.17 14.70
C ALA A 174 8.58 -14.18 16.22
N LYS A 175 7.35 -14.51 16.62
CA LYS A 175 6.89 -14.53 18.03
C LYS A 175 7.76 -15.33 19.02
N CYS A 176 8.62 -16.24 18.54
CA CYS A 176 9.40 -17.13 19.40
C CYS A 176 10.91 -16.86 19.37
N CYS A 177 11.37 -15.88 18.60
CA CYS A 177 12.78 -15.53 18.55
C CYS A 177 12.91 -14.01 18.67
N THR A 178 13.59 -13.55 19.71
CA THR A 178 14.21 -12.23 19.75
C THR A 178 15.01 -12.04 18.47
N CYS A 179 14.46 -11.36 17.48
CA CYS A 179 15.23 -10.95 16.31
C CYS A 179 16.16 -9.84 16.77
N LEU A 180 17.31 -10.24 17.30
CA LEU A 180 18.46 -9.38 17.45
C LEU A 180 18.83 -8.91 16.05
N TRP A 181 18.55 -7.64 15.79
CA TRP A 181 19.39 -6.83 14.92
C TRP A 181 20.82 -6.95 15.45
N HIS A 182 21.63 -7.81 14.86
CA HIS A 182 23.05 -7.53 14.81
C HIS A 182 23.34 -7.03 13.40
N ILE A 183 23.45 -5.70 13.31
CA ILE A 183 24.35 -5.03 12.37
C ILE A 183 25.76 -5.57 12.65
#